data_AF-A0A969MTJ5-F1
#
_entry.id   AF-A0A969MTJ5-F1
#
_cell.length_a   1.000
_cell.length_b   1.000
_cell.length_c   1.000
_cell.angle_alpha   90.00
_cell.angle_beta   90.00
_cell.angle_gamma   90.00
#
_symmetry.space_group_name_H-M   'P 1'
#
loop_
_entity.id
_entity.type
_entity.pdbx_description
1 polymer ?
#
loop_
_entity_poly.entity_id
_entity_poly.type
_entity_poly.pdbx_seq_one_letter_code
_entity_poly.pdbx_strand_id
1 'polypeptide(L)' 'MGKAGTKSQRGVGEMYDELKTEQVIILLTPTGKKGLDALAKSFDLSRSEFVERLARGAIEIAG' A
#
# COMPACT_ATOMS: atom_id res chain seq x y z
N MET A 1 14.74 -20.67 13.06
CA MET A 1 13.49 -20.25 13.72
C MET A 1 13.05 -18.94 13.08
N GLY A 2 11.92 -18.93 12.35
CA GLY A 2 11.40 -17.74 11.69
C GLY A 2 10.82 -16.76 12.71
N LYS A 3 11.22 -15.48 12.64
CA LYS A 3 10.70 -14.43 13.50
C LYS A 3 9.22 -14.21 13.21
N ALA A 4 8.41 -14.14 14.26
CA ALA A 4 6.99 -13.85 14.20
C ALA A 4 6.76 -12.48 13.53
N GLY A 5 5.95 -12.46 12.46
CA GLY A 5 5.54 -11.24 11.76
C GLY A 5 5.80 -11.24 10.25
N THR A 6 6.69 -12.10 9.76
CA THR A 6 7.11 -12.05 8.35
C THR A 6 6.51 -13.21 7.56
N LYS A 7 5.50 -12.92 6.73
CA LYS A 7 5.13 -13.83 5.63
C LYS A 7 6.15 -13.64 4.52
N SER A 8 7.24 -14.39 4.57
CA SER A 8 8.19 -14.45 3.45
C SER A 8 7.56 -15.24 2.30
N GLN A 9 6.94 -14.53 1.34
CA GLN A 9 6.56 -15.14 0.06
C GLN A 9 7.71 -15.00 -0.93
N ARG A 10 8.24 -16.15 -1.36
CA ARG A 10 9.37 -16.25 -2.29
C ARG A 10 8.96 -15.61 -3.63
N GLY A 11 9.62 -14.51 -4.01
CA GLY A 11 9.39 -13.82 -5.29
C GLY A 11 8.73 -12.43 -5.18
N VAL A 12 8.31 -12.00 -3.98
CA VAL A 12 7.78 -10.65 -3.75
C VAL A 12 8.87 -9.83 -3.05
N GLY A 13 9.48 -8.91 -3.79
CA GLY A 13 10.61 -8.10 -3.32
C GLY A 13 10.29 -7.27 -2.09
N GLU A 14 11.33 -7.07 -1.27
CA GLU A 14 11.67 -6.15 -0.14
C GLU A 14 10.63 -5.23 0.52
N MET A 15 9.44 -5.03 -0.05
CA MET A 15 8.37 -4.18 0.45
C MET A 15 7.85 -4.57 1.85
N TYR A 16 8.10 -5.81 2.27
CA TYR A 16 7.69 -6.33 3.59
C TYR A 16 8.79 -6.26 4.66
N ASP A 17 10.01 -5.81 4.33
CA ASP A 17 11.09 -5.73 5.32
C ASP A 17 10.97 -4.51 6.24
N GLU A 18 10.26 -3.47 5.81
CA GLU A 18 9.97 -2.30 6.64
C GLU A 18 8.60 -2.43 7.31
N LEU A 19 8.60 -2.57 8.64
CA LEU A 19 7.37 -2.60 9.42
C LEU A 19 6.72 -1.21 9.41
N LYS A 20 5.40 -1.17 9.27
CA LYS A 20 4.61 0.06 9.44
C LYS A 20 4.63 0.47 10.91
N THR A 21 5.63 1.27 11.31
CA THR A 21 5.82 1.73 12.70
C THR A 21 5.03 2.98 13.03
N GLU A 22 4.70 3.79 12.03
CA GLU A 22 3.98 5.06 12.19
C GLU A 22 2.55 4.97 11.67
N GLN A 23 1.62 5.61 12.38
CA GLN A 23 0.24 5.79 11.92
C GLN A 23 0.06 7.20 11.37
N VAL A 24 -0.27 7.31 10.09
CA VAL A 24 -0.54 8.59 9.42
C VAL A 24 -2.03 8.71 9.14
N ILE A 25 -2.63 9.84 9.54
CA ILE A 25 -4.03 10.16 9.26
C ILE A 25 -4.09 11.09 8.04
N ILE A 26 -4.85 10.68 7.02
CA ILE A 26 -5.09 11.49 5.82
C ILE A 26 -6.58 11.82 5.75
N LEU A 27 -6.92 13.11 5.70
CA LEU A 27 -8.29 13.57 5.50
C LEU A 27 -8.58 13.71 4.01
N LEU A 28 -9.67 13.10 3.56
CA LEU A 28 -10.12 13.12 2.17
C LEU A 28 -11.58 13.54 2.10
N THR A 29 -11.95 14.22 1.02
CA THR A 29 -13.37 14.41 0.70
C THR A 29 -14.02 13.06 0.39
N PRO A 30 -15.36 12.92 0.52
CA PRO A 30 -16.04 11.67 0.18
C PRO A 30 -15.77 11.20 -1.26
N THR A 31 -15.65 12.13 -2.21
CA THR A 31 -15.30 11.84 -3.60
C THR A 31 -13.87 11.34 -3.73
N GLY A 32 -12.90 12.00 -3.08
CA GLY A 32 -11.50 11.58 -3.08
C GLY A 32 -11.31 10.19 -2.48
N LYS A 33 -12.00 9.88 -1.38
CA LYS A 33 -11.99 8.54 -0.77
C LYS A 33 -12.52 7.47 -1.75
N LYS A 34 -13.65 7.73 -2.43
CA LYS A 34 -14.21 6.78 -3.41
C LYS A 34 -13.25 6.54 -4.57
N GLY A 35 -12.61 7.60 -5.08
CA GLY A 35 -11.60 7.49 -6.13
C GLY A 35 -10.41 6.64 -5.68
N LEU A 36 -9.89 6.90 -4.48
CA LEU A 36 -8.81 6.11 -3.90
C LEU A 36 -9.19 4.63 -3.72
N ASP A 37 -10.40 4.36 -3.21
CA ASP A 37 -10.92 2.99 -3.05
C ASP A 37 -11.01 2.27 -4.41
N ALA A 38 -11.47 2.96 -5.47
CA ALA A 38 -11.58 2.40 -6.80
C ALA A 38 -10.20 2.11 -7.43
N LEU A 39 -9.24 3.03 -7.29
CA LEU A 39 -7.87 2.84 -7.76
C LEU A 39 -7.19 1.69 -7.02
N ALA A 40 -7.22 1.68 -5.68
CA ALA A 40 -6.62 0.58 -4.91
C ALA A 40 -7.20 -0.77 -5.35
N LYS A 41 -8.51 -0.85 -5.58
CA LYS A 41 -9.17 -2.05 -6.10
C LYS A 41 -8.74 -2.43 -7.52
N SER A 42 -8.49 -1.48 -8.42
CA SER A 42 -8.03 -1.79 -9.79
C SER A 42 -6.63 -2.40 -9.83
N PHE A 43 -5.82 -2.16 -8.79
CA PHE A 43 -4.50 -2.77 -8.63
C PHE A 43 -4.52 -4.04 -7.75
N ASP A 44 -5.70 -4.48 -7.30
CA ASP A 44 -5.87 -5.58 -6.33
C ASP A 44 -5.10 -5.36 -5.01
N LEU A 45 -5.06 -4.11 -4.54
CA LEU A 45 -4.34 -3.71 -3.33
C LEU A 45 -5.29 -3.17 -2.28
N SER A 46 -4.86 -3.30 -1.02
CA SER A 46 -5.47 -2.52 0.06
C SER A 46 -5.18 -1.02 -0.12
N ARG A 47 -6.02 -0.15 0.45
CA ARG A 47 -5.82 1.31 0.39
C ARG A 47 -4.44 1.75 0.88
N SER A 48 -4.00 1.23 2.04
CA SER A 48 -2.73 1.64 2.64
C SER A 48 -1.53 1.14 1.84
N GLU A 49 -1.64 -0.06 1.27
CA GLU A 49 -0.62 -0.60 0.39
C GLU A 49 -0.54 0.16 -0.93
N PHE A 50 -1.68 0.48 -1.55
CA PHE A 50 -1.71 1.30 -2.75
C PHE A 50 -1.03 2.67 -2.53
N VAL A 51 -1.33 3.35 -1.42
CA VAL A 51 -0.70 4.65 -1.08
C VAL A 51 0.81 4.50 -0.88
N GLU A 52 1.28 3.45 -0.21
CA GLU A 52 2.72 3.20 -0.05
C GLU A 52 3.41 2.93 -1.38
N ARG A 53 2.82 2.07 -2.23
CA ARG A 53 3.38 1.75 -3.55
C ARG A 53 3.45 2.99 -4.41
N LEU A 54 2.39 3.81 -4.40
CA LEU A 54 2.35 5.09 -5.10
C LEU A 54 3.43 6.05 -4.59
N ALA A 55 3.53 6.24 -3.27
CA ALA A 55 4.49 7.15 -2.66
C ALA A 55 5.95 6.72 -2.87
N ARG A 56 6.21 5.42 -3.02
CA ARG A 56 7.53 4.87 -3.36
C ARG A 56 7.84 4.86 -4.87
N GLY A 57 6.91 5.34 -5.71
CA GLY A 57 7.06 5.32 -7.16
C GLY A 57 6.96 3.93 -7.79
N ALA A 58 6.45 2.93 -7.05
CA ALA A 58 6.24 1.58 -7.54
C ALA A 58 4.94 1.41 -8.37
N ILE A 59 4.04 2.39 -8.29
CA ILE A 59 2.84 2.50 -9.14
C ILE A 59 2.87 3.86 -9.80
N GLU A 60 2.75 3.87 -11.13
CA GLU A 60 2.49 5.08 -11.90
C GLU A 60 0.99 5.16 -12.20
N ILE A 61 0.40 6.33 -11.94
CA ILE A 61 -0.98 6.62 -12.33
C ILE A 61 -0.87 7.50 -13.58
N ALA A 62 -1.34 7.00 -14.72
CA ALA A 62 -1.46 7.83 -15.92
C ALA A 62 -2.48 8.94 -15.64
N GLY A 63 -2.06 10.19 -15.84
CA GLY A 63 -2.88 11.39 -15.66
C GLY A 63 -3.89 11.61 -16.76
#